data_AF-A0A859CWX6-F1
#
_entry.id   AF-A0A859CWX6-F1
#
_cell.length_a   1.000
_cell.length_b   1.000
_cell.length_c   1.000
_cell.angle_alpha   90.00
_cell.angle_beta   90.00
_cell.angle_gamma   90.00
#
_symmetry.space_group_name_H-M   'P 1'
#
loop_
_entity.id
_entity.type
_entity.pdbx_description
1 polymer ?
#
loop_
_entity_poly.entity_id
_entity_poly.type
_entity_poly.pdbx_seq_one_letter_code
_entity_poly.pdbx_strand_id
1 'polypeptide(L)'
;MSIPIIKFGLILLGFMSVNLANANDLITFGKACLVKEERLNQAKIKLDTLSRRSDQTQTKTNQAWLSLKQYQEEKKQLETSMTECAETAPNSAYCHQIRRRYNELTYRINRKEVEASEERFDGDDSKVDYEITRANFDQRHEAFLAQCRDSDDHYALLQNPDAYAAVCSDDEAKQSVTCALF
;
A
#
# COMPACT_ATOMS: atom_id res chain seq x y z
N MET A 1 -17.61 -42.53 72.12
CA MET A 1 -16.41 -41.68 72.33
C MET A 1 -15.21 -42.56 71.99
N SER A 2 -14.37 -42.34 70.99
CA SER A 2 -14.07 -41.15 70.20
C SER A 2 -13.38 -41.56 68.88
N ILE A 3 -13.61 -40.79 67.82
CA ILE A 3 -12.91 -40.87 66.52
C ILE A 3 -11.57 -40.12 66.64
N PRO A 4 -10.47 -40.59 66.03
CA PRO A 4 -9.39 -39.70 65.63
C PRO A 4 -9.43 -39.48 64.11
N ILE A 5 -9.70 -38.23 63.74
CA ILE A 5 -9.51 -37.65 62.41
C ILE A 5 -8.03 -37.19 62.34
N ILE A 6 -7.59 -36.89 61.11
CA ILE A 6 -6.47 -36.01 60.70
C ILE A 6 -5.07 -36.71 60.77
N LYS A 7 -4.19 -36.70 59.76
CA LYS A 7 -3.87 -35.71 58.69
C LYS A 7 -3.31 -36.39 57.44
N PHE A 8 -3.98 -36.20 56.31
CA PHE A 8 -3.32 -36.16 54.99
C PHE A 8 -2.40 -34.95 54.97
N GLY A 9 -1.13 -35.16 54.70
CA GLY A 9 -0.10 -34.12 54.66
C GLY A 9 0.99 -34.45 53.65
N LEU A 10 0.59 -34.79 52.42
CA LEU A 10 1.48 -34.75 51.26
C LEU A 10 1.24 -33.43 50.54
N ILE A 11 1.86 -32.36 51.04
CA ILE A 11 2.01 -31.13 50.28
C ILE A 11 3.23 -31.35 49.37
N LEU A 12 2.94 -31.74 48.13
CA LEU A 12 3.87 -31.63 47.00
C LEU A 12 4.11 -30.14 46.74
N LEU A 13 5.04 -29.54 47.50
CA LEU A 13 5.67 -28.26 47.15
C LEU A 13 6.75 -28.57 46.13
N GLY A 14 6.38 -28.57 44.86
CA GLY A 14 7.35 -28.73 43.78
C GLY A 14 6.75 -28.31 42.47
N PHE A 15 6.64 -27.01 42.21
CA PHE A 15 6.58 -26.40 40.86
C PHE A 15 6.71 -24.88 40.98
N MET A 16 7.92 -24.34 41.13
CA MET A 16 8.21 -22.90 40.92
C MET A 16 9.62 -22.64 40.36
N SER A 17 10.26 -23.63 39.72
CA SER A 17 11.59 -23.44 39.08
C SER A 17 11.56 -23.42 37.54
N VAL A 18 10.38 -23.55 36.93
CA VAL A 18 10.17 -23.20 35.52
C VAL A 18 9.64 -21.78 35.50
N ASN A 19 10.44 -20.75 35.17
CA ASN A 19 9.90 -19.50 34.62
C ASN A 19 10.94 -18.46 34.18
N LEU A 20 12.18 -18.44 34.70
CA LEU A 20 13.09 -17.34 34.35
C LEU A 20 13.68 -17.46 32.93
N ALA A 21 14.09 -18.65 32.51
CA ALA A 21 14.62 -18.90 31.16
C ALA A 21 13.53 -18.72 30.09
N ASN A 22 12.36 -19.34 30.30
CA ASN A 22 11.21 -19.20 29.41
C ASN A 22 10.71 -17.75 29.32
N ALA A 23 10.71 -16.99 30.43
CA ALA A 23 10.33 -15.56 30.38
C ALA A 23 11.36 -14.73 29.58
N ASN A 24 12.66 -15.00 29.71
CA ASN A 24 13.69 -14.34 28.93
C ASN A 24 13.60 -14.65 27.42
N ASP A 25 13.20 -15.88 27.08
CA ASP A 25 12.96 -16.29 25.70
C ASP A 25 11.72 -15.59 25.11
N LEU A 26 10.64 -15.47 25.88
CA LEU A 26 9.43 -14.73 25.49
C LEU A 26 9.69 -13.23 25.31
N ILE A 27 10.51 -12.63 26.17
CA ILE A 27 10.92 -11.21 26.03
C ILE A 27 11.72 -11.03 24.73
N THR A 28 12.64 -11.94 24.45
CA THR A 28 13.46 -11.91 23.23
C THR A 28 12.61 -12.06 21.98
N PHE A 29 11.69 -13.02 22.00
CA PHE A 29 10.69 -13.23 20.95
C PHE A 29 9.85 -11.97 20.70
N GLY A 30 9.23 -11.41 21.74
CA GLY A 30 8.36 -10.25 21.62
C GLY A 30 9.08 -9.01 21.08
N LYS A 31 10.30 -8.73 21.57
CA LYS A 31 11.12 -7.63 21.04
C LYS A 31 11.49 -7.84 19.57
N ALA A 32 11.79 -9.07 19.16
CA ALA A 32 12.06 -9.36 17.76
C ALA A 32 10.82 -9.14 16.88
N CYS A 33 9.63 -9.47 17.38
CA CYS A 33 8.37 -9.23 16.70
C CYS A 33 8.04 -7.74 16.55
N LEU A 34 8.24 -6.92 17.59
CA LEU A 34 8.10 -5.46 17.49
C LEU A 34 9.01 -4.86 16.40
N VAL A 35 10.27 -5.31 16.31
CA VAL A 35 11.20 -4.87 15.25
C VAL A 35 10.73 -5.30 13.86
N LYS A 36 10.18 -6.51 13.72
CA LYS A 36 9.62 -6.98 12.44
C LYS A 36 8.39 -6.16 12.04
N GLU A 37 7.52 -5.88 12.99
CA GLU A 37 6.32 -5.08 12.81
C GLU A 37 6.66 -3.65 12.36
N GLU A 38 7.61 -3.00 13.01
CA GLU A 38 8.06 -1.66 12.61
C GLU A 38 8.60 -1.65 11.17
N ARG A 39 9.40 -2.66 10.80
CA ARG A 39 9.88 -2.82 9.42
C ARG A 39 8.76 -3.09 8.41
N LEU A 40 7.66 -3.70 8.84
CA LEU A 40 6.47 -3.88 8.01
C LEU A 40 5.69 -2.59 7.87
N ASN A 41 5.52 -1.82 8.93
CA ASN A 41 4.87 -0.50 8.88
C ASN A 41 5.60 0.45 7.93
N GLN A 42 6.93 0.48 7.99
CA GLN A 42 7.74 1.25 7.04
C GLN A 42 7.59 0.75 5.59
N ALA A 43 7.49 -0.56 5.38
CA ALA A 43 7.26 -1.13 4.05
C ALA A 43 5.85 -0.78 3.54
N LYS A 44 4.84 -0.77 4.41
CA LYS A 44 3.47 -0.37 4.09
C LYS A 44 3.40 1.08 3.66
N ILE A 45 4.05 2.01 4.39
CA ILE A 45 4.11 3.43 4.01
C ILE A 45 4.71 3.62 2.61
N LYS A 46 5.77 2.87 2.29
CA LYS A 46 6.38 2.88 0.94
C LYS A 46 5.39 2.35 -0.11
N LEU A 47 4.71 1.25 0.18
CA LEU A 47 3.71 0.66 -0.70
C LEU A 47 2.54 1.62 -0.96
N ASP A 48 2.02 2.28 0.07
CA ASP A 48 0.94 3.28 -0.04
C ASP A 48 1.37 4.47 -0.90
N THR A 49 2.64 4.89 -0.77
CA THR A 49 3.22 5.95 -1.60
C THR A 49 3.28 5.55 -3.07
N LEU A 50 3.70 4.31 -3.36
CA LEU A 50 3.74 3.77 -4.72
C LEU A 50 2.33 3.63 -5.30
N SER A 51 1.36 3.12 -4.52
CA SER A 51 -0.04 3.01 -4.92
C SER A 51 -0.58 4.37 -5.37
N ARG A 52 -0.39 5.41 -4.55
CA ARG A 52 -0.86 6.76 -4.86
C ARG A 52 -0.21 7.33 -6.13
N ARG A 53 1.07 7.05 -6.37
CA ARG A 53 1.76 7.48 -7.59
C ARG A 53 1.20 6.77 -8.82
N SER A 54 1.02 5.44 -8.75
CA SER A 54 0.41 4.65 -9.81
C SER A 54 -0.99 5.18 -10.16
N ASP A 55 -1.84 5.42 -9.16
CA ASP A 55 -3.21 5.94 -9.37
C ASP A 55 -3.21 7.34 -10.01
N GLN A 56 -2.29 8.21 -9.59
CA GLN A 56 -2.13 9.56 -10.15
C GLN A 56 -1.67 9.52 -11.60
N THR A 57 -0.69 8.68 -11.93
CA THR A 57 -0.21 8.51 -13.30
C THR A 57 -1.31 7.96 -14.19
N GLN A 58 -2.00 6.88 -13.76
CA GLN A 58 -3.12 6.31 -14.51
C GLN A 58 -4.22 7.34 -14.79
N THR A 59 -4.55 8.18 -13.80
CA THR A 59 -5.55 9.24 -13.95
C THR A 59 -5.14 10.28 -14.99
N LYS A 60 -3.89 10.76 -14.93
CA LYS A 60 -3.36 11.74 -15.90
C LYS A 60 -3.36 11.19 -17.31
N THR A 61 -2.86 9.97 -17.49
CA THR A 61 -2.83 9.31 -18.79
C THR A 61 -4.23 9.12 -19.37
N ASN A 62 -5.20 8.69 -18.56
CA ASN A 62 -6.59 8.59 -19.00
C ASN A 62 -7.17 9.95 -19.45
N GLN A 63 -6.88 11.03 -18.72
CA GLN A 63 -7.31 12.39 -19.08
C GLN A 63 -6.62 12.90 -20.36
N ALA A 64 -5.33 12.62 -20.54
CA ALA A 64 -4.58 12.97 -21.74
C ALA A 64 -5.19 12.28 -22.97
N TRP A 65 -5.50 10.98 -22.87
CA TRP A 65 -6.17 10.21 -23.93
C TRP A 65 -7.57 10.73 -24.26
N LEU A 66 -8.37 11.06 -23.24
CA LEU A 66 -9.70 11.63 -23.46
C LEU A 66 -9.62 12.96 -24.23
N SER A 67 -8.69 13.83 -23.83
CA SER A 67 -8.46 15.13 -24.48
C SER A 67 -7.96 14.97 -25.91
N LEU A 68 -7.03 14.04 -26.15
CA LEU A 68 -6.52 13.72 -27.48
C LEU A 68 -7.65 13.26 -28.41
N LYS A 69 -8.48 12.33 -27.93
CA LYS A 69 -9.65 11.83 -28.68
C LYS A 69 -10.62 12.96 -29.01
N GLN A 70 -10.88 13.87 -28.07
CA GLN A 70 -11.72 15.03 -28.30
C GLN A 70 -11.15 15.95 -29.38
N TYR A 71 -9.85 16.29 -29.33
CA TYR A 71 -9.24 17.15 -30.35
C TYR A 71 -9.22 16.50 -31.73
N GLN A 72 -8.99 15.19 -31.81
CA GLN A 72 -9.04 14.45 -33.06
C GLN A 72 -10.45 14.47 -33.67
N GLU A 73 -11.49 14.30 -32.85
CA GLU A 73 -12.88 14.37 -33.31
C GLU A 73 -13.26 15.80 -33.75
N GLU A 74 -12.90 16.82 -32.96
CA GLU A 74 -13.11 18.23 -33.35
C GLU A 74 -12.39 18.58 -34.65
N LYS A 75 -11.17 18.06 -34.85
CA LYS A 75 -10.40 18.29 -36.08
C LYS A 75 -11.09 17.63 -37.27
N LYS A 76 -11.55 16.39 -37.12
CA LYS A 76 -12.28 15.64 -38.16
C LYS A 76 -13.57 16.35 -38.59
N GLN A 77 -14.33 16.89 -37.62
CA GLN A 77 -15.52 17.68 -37.92
C GLN A 77 -15.20 18.96 -38.70
N LEU A 78 -14.00 19.51 -38.51
CA LEU A 78 -13.53 20.71 -39.18
C LEU A 78 -12.97 20.45 -40.60
N GLU A 79 -12.62 19.20 -40.94
CA GLU A 79 -12.03 18.85 -42.24
C GLU A 79 -12.97 19.15 -43.41
N THR A 80 -14.26 18.87 -43.26
CA THR A 80 -15.27 19.20 -44.27
C THR A 80 -15.34 20.71 -44.50
N SER A 81 -15.49 21.51 -43.44
CA SER A 81 -15.54 22.97 -43.55
C SER A 81 -14.24 23.57 -44.08
N MET A 82 -13.10 22.97 -43.77
CA MET A 82 -11.79 23.40 -44.28
C MET A 82 -11.69 23.15 -45.79
N THR A 83 -12.15 21.98 -46.25
CA THR A 83 -12.16 21.62 -47.67
C THR A 83 -13.12 22.53 -48.43
N GLU A 84 -14.36 22.67 -47.96
CA GLU A 84 -15.38 23.51 -48.58
C GLU A 84 -14.94 24.98 -48.69
N CYS A 85 -14.38 25.55 -47.63
CA CYS A 85 -13.96 26.95 -47.66
C CYS A 85 -12.74 27.18 -48.57
N ALA A 86 -11.83 26.21 -48.65
CA ALA A 86 -10.64 26.28 -49.49
C ALA A 86 -11.00 26.24 -50.98
N GLU A 87 -12.03 25.48 -51.35
CA GLU A 87 -12.51 25.35 -52.74
C GLU A 87 -13.41 26.53 -53.17
N THR A 88 -14.20 27.08 -52.26
CA THR A 88 -15.22 28.10 -52.61
C THR A 88 -14.73 29.54 -52.45
N ALA A 89 -14.12 29.88 -51.31
CA ALA A 89 -13.74 31.26 -50.96
C ALA A 89 -12.51 31.28 -50.02
N PRO A 90 -11.30 30.93 -50.52
CA PRO A 90 -10.13 30.67 -49.68
C PRO A 90 -9.63 31.88 -48.90
N ASN A 91 -9.89 33.10 -49.38
CA ASN A 91 -9.49 34.36 -48.73
C ASN A 91 -10.64 35.02 -47.94
N SER A 92 -11.75 34.32 -47.73
CA SER A 92 -12.85 34.83 -46.90
C SER A 92 -12.45 34.85 -45.41
N ALA A 93 -13.05 35.75 -44.65
CA ALA A 93 -12.88 35.80 -43.20
C ALA A 93 -13.25 34.46 -42.52
N TYR A 94 -14.31 33.81 -43.02
CA TYR A 94 -14.71 32.48 -42.58
C TYR A 94 -13.60 31.45 -42.80
N CYS A 95 -13.02 31.36 -44.01
CA CYS A 95 -11.99 30.37 -44.28
C CYS A 95 -10.71 30.61 -43.46
N HIS A 96 -10.35 31.88 -43.22
CA HIS A 96 -9.26 32.21 -42.30
C HIS A 96 -9.52 31.73 -40.86
N GLN A 97 -10.76 31.82 -40.37
CA GLN A 97 -11.15 31.32 -39.05
C GLN A 97 -11.06 29.79 -38.98
N ILE A 98 -11.59 29.09 -39.98
CA ILE A 98 -11.52 27.62 -40.05
C ILE A 98 -10.06 27.15 -40.08
N ARG A 99 -9.23 27.74 -40.94
CA ARG A 99 -7.79 27.42 -41.01
C ARG A 99 -7.06 27.66 -39.69
N ARG A 100 -7.37 28.75 -38.99
CA ARG A 100 -6.78 29.03 -37.67
C ARG A 100 -7.14 27.93 -36.67
N ARG A 101 -8.42 27.57 -36.58
CA ARG A 101 -8.90 26.53 -35.67
C ARG A 101 -8.33 25.16 -36.01
N TYR A 102 -8.20 24.84 -37.30
CA TYR A 102 -7.59 23.59 -37.78
C TYR A 102 -6.11 23.49 -37.36
N ASN A 103 -5.34 24.56 -37.56
CA ASN A 103 -3.94 24.63 -37.18
C ASN A 103 -3.76 24.54 -35.66
N GLU A 104 -4.63 25.21 -34.89
CA GLU A 104 -4.62 25.15 -33.43
C GLU A 104 -4.91 23.73 -32.92
N LEU A 105 -5.93 23.05 -33.47
CA LEU A 105 -6.23 21.66 -33.13
C LEU A 105 -5.07 20.74 -33.50
N THR A 106 -4.45 20.92 -34.66
CA THR A 106 -3.27 20.14 -35.07
C THR A 106 -2.11 20.32 -34.10
N TYR A 107 -1.82 21.56 -33.68
CA TYR A 107 -0.80 21.83 -32.66
C TYR A 107 -1.14 21.16 -31.31
N ARG A 108 -2.40 21.25 -30.87
CA ARG A 108 -2.85 20.64 -29.61
C ARG A 108 -2.77 19.11 -29.64
N ILE A 109 -3.12 18.48 -30.76
CA ILE A 109 -2.98 17.03 -30.99
C ILE A 109 -1.52 16.62 -30.88
N ASN A 110 -0.63 17.22 -31.67
CA ASN A 110 0.79 16.86 -31.68
C ASN A 110 1.42 16.98 -30.28
N ARG A 111 1.11 18.05 -29.55
CA ARG A 111 1.60 18.23 -28.18
C ARG A 111 1.05 17.17 -27.22
N LYS A 112 -0.23 16.81 -27.34
CA LYS A 112 -0.85 15.77 -26.50
C LYS A 112 -0.35 14.37 -26.82
N GLU A 113 0.00 14.08 -28.07
CA GLU A 113 0.63 12.81 -28.46
C GLU A 113 2.01 12.65 -27.83
N VAL A 114 2.80 13.73 -27.77
CA VAL A 114 4.09 13.74 -27.06
C VAL A 114 3.88 13.49 -25.56
N GLU A 115 3.01 14.27 -24.90
CA GLU A 115 2.71 14.12 -23.47
C GLU A 115 2.19 12.70 -23.13
N ALA A 116 1.27 12.16 -23.93
CA ALA A 116 0.72 10.81 -23.71
C ALA A 116 1.76 9.70 -23.96
N SER A 117 2.75 9.94 -24.84
CA SER A 117 3.84 9.00 -25.07
C SER A 117 4.85 8.99 -23.92
N GLU A 118 5.21 10.15 -23.37
CA GLU A 118 6.12 10.28 -22.23
C GLU A 118 5.49 9.68 -20.96
N GLU A 119 4.20 9.98 -20.69
CA GLU A 119 3.49 9.41 -19.53
C GLU A 119 3.35 7.88 -19.59
N ARG A 120 3.35 7.29 -20.79
CA ARG A 120 3.27 5.84 -20.96
C ARG A 120 4.55 5.13 -20.51
N PHE A 121 5.71 5.77 -20.69
CA PHE A 121 6.99 5.22 -20.22
C PHE A 121 7.11 5.33 -18.70
N ASP A 122 6.71 6.47 -18.11
CA ASP A 122 6.77 6.66 -16.65
C ASP A 122 5.69 5.85 -15.89
N GLY A 123 4.55 5.61 -16.53
CA GLY A 123 3.44 4.86 -15.92
C GLY A 123 3.68 3.37 -15.79
N ASP A 124 4.36 2.74 -16.76
CA ASP A 124 4.62 1.30 -16.77
C ASP A 124 5.56 0.89 -15.63
N ASP A 125 6.66 1.64 -15.44
CA ASP A 125 7.61 1.41 -14.35
C ASP A 125 6.95 1.56 -12.97
N SER A 126 6.13 2.61 -12.77
CA SER A 126 5.48 2.85 -11.48
C SER A 126 4.49 1.75 -11.07
N LYS A 127 3.84 1.12 -12.05
CA LYS A 127 2.88 0.03 -11.82
C LYS A 127 3.61 -1.28 -11.52
N VAL A 128 4.66 -1.59 -12.29
CA VAL A 128 5.49 -2.79 -12.06
C VAL A 128 6.15 -2.73 -10.68
N ASP A 129 6.72 -1.58 -10.31
CA ASP A 129 7.33 -1.37 -8.99
C ASP A 129 6.32 -1.54 -7.85
N TYR A 130 5.11 -1.02 -8.03
CA TYR A 130 4.02 -1.20 -7.08
C TYR A 130 3.66 -2.68 -6.91
N GLU A 131 3.44 -3.41 -8.01
CA GLU A 131 3.04 -4.82 -7.99
C GLU A 131 4.12 -5.71 -7.34
N ILE A 132 5.40 -5.51 -7.69
CA ILE A 132 6.52 -6.24 -7.09
C ILE A 132 6.63 -5.91 -5.59
N THR A 133 6.54 -4.63 -5.22
CA THR A 133 6.63 -4.21 -3.82
C THR A 133 5.46 -4.77 -3.01
N ARG A 134 4.25 -4.79 -3.59
CA ARG A 134 3.05 -5.35 -2.97
C ARG A 134 3.22 -6.84 -2.68
N ALA A 135 3.60 -7.63 -3.68
CA ALA A 135 3.78 -9.07 -3.50
C ALA A 135 4.82 -9.39 -2.40
N ASN A 136 5.92 -8.64 -2.37
CA ASN A 136 6.94 -8.77 -1.32
C ASN A 136 6.40 -8.35 0.06
N PHE A 137 5.59 -7.29 0.13
CA PHE A 137 4.95 -6.86 1.37
C PHE A 137 3.99 -7.93 1.89
N ASP A 138 3.10 -8.44 1.02
CA ASP A 138 2.09 -9.44 1.37
C ASP A 138 2.76 -10.70 1.93
N GLN A 139 3.80 -11.21 1.25
CA GLN A 139 4.57 -12.37 1.74
C GLN A 139 5.20 -12.12 3.13
N ARG A 140 5.80 -10.93 3.34
CA ARG A 140 6.43 -10.60 4.62
C ARG A 140 5.40 -10.39 5.73
N HIS A 141 4.24 -9.85 5.39
CA HIS A 141 3.13 -9.63 6.32
C HIS A 141 2.54 -10.98 6.76
N GLU A 142 2.28 -11.90 5.83
CA GLU A 142 1.84 -13.26 6.15
C GLU A 142 2.84 -14.00 7.05
N ALA A 143 4.14 -13.91 6.72
CA ALA A 143 5.18 -14.51 7.55
C ALA A 143 5.26 -13.89 8.95
N PHE A 144 5.02 -12.58 9.08
CA PHE A 144 4.92 -11.93 10.38
C PHE A 144 3.72 -12.42 11.17
N LEU A 145 2.53 -12.48 10.57
CA LEU A 145 1.34 -12.97 11.26
C LEU A 145 1.56 -14.38 11.78
N ALA A 146 2.03 -15.29 10.93
CA ALA A 146 2.30 -16.68 11.31
C ALA A 146 3.32 -16.82 12.45
N GLN A 147 4.34 -15.94 12.50
CA GLN A 147 5.42 -16.06 13.48
C GLN A 147 5.15 -15.27 14.77
N CYS A 148 4.54 -14.10 14.66
CA CYS A 148 4.50 -13.10 15.72
C CYS A 148 3.10 -12.86 16.30
N ARG A 149 2.05 -13.38 15.64
CA ARG A 149 0.66 -13.22 16.07
C ARG A 149 -0.07 -14.54 16.24
N ASP A 150 0.13 -15.46 15.30
CA ASP A 150 -0.58 -16.74 15.28
C ASP A 150 0.27 -17.89 15.86
N SER A 151 1.33 -17.57 16.61
CA SER A 151 2.24 -18.54 17.22
C SER A 151 1.93 -18.76 18.69
N ASP A 152 2.24 -19.97 19.20
CA ASP A 152 2.09 -20.31 20.61
C ASP A 152 2.92 -19.38 21.52
N ASP A 153 4.09 -18.95 21.05
CA ASP A 153 4.96 -18.00 21.76
C ASP A 153 4.31 -16.62 21.91
N HIS A 154 3.51 -16.17 20.94
CA HIS A 154 2.73 -14.94 21.07
C HIS A 154 1.69 -15.08 22.18
N TYR A 155 0.89 -16.15 22.19
CA TYR A 155 -0.09 -16.36 23.25
C TYR A 155 0.57 -16.53 24.63
N ALA A 156 1.72 -17.22 24.70
CA ALA A 156 2.50 -17.36 25.92
C ALA A 156 3.06 -16.02 26.41
N LEU A 157 3.52 -15.15 25.50
CA LEU A 157 3.94 -13.78 25.82
C LEU A 157 2.78 -12.98 26.44
N LEU A 158 1.59 -13.02 25.84
CA LEU A 158 0.42 -12.28 26.34
C LEU A 158 -0.08 -12.80 27.70
N GLN A 159 0.12 -14.08 28.00
CA GLN A 159 -0.27 -14.70 29.27
C GLN A 159 0.77 -14.55 30.37
N ASN A 160 2.00 -14.13 30.05
CA ASN A 160 3.08 -13.93 31.02
C ASN A 160 3.20 -12.44 31.40
N PRO A 161 2.78 -12.02 32.61
CA PRO A 161 2.76 -10.60 32.98
C PRO A 161 4.13 -9.93 32.96
N ASP A 162 5.18 -10.65 33.38
CA ASP A 162 6.54 -10.09 33.44
C ASP A 162 7.12 -9.89 32.03
N ALA A 163 6.95 -10.89 31.16
CA ALA A 163 7.38 -10.80 29.77
C ALA A 163 6.58 -9.75 28.99
N TYR A 164 5.25 -9.73 29.17
CA TYR A 164 4.38 -8.72 28.57
C TYR A 164 4.76 -7.31 29.01
N ALA A 165 4.94 -7.07 30.31
CA ALA A 165 5.34 -5.74 30.80
C ALA A 165 6.73 -5.31 30.28
N ALA A 166 7.64 -6.26 30.04
CA ALA A 166 8.98 -5.99 29.52
C ALA A 166 9.04 -5.77 28.00
N VAL A 167 8.05 -6.27 27.25
CA VAL A 167 7.94 -6.09 25.78
C VAL A 167 7.00 -4.94 25.44
N CYS A 168 5.82 -4.91 26.08
CA CYS A 168 4.71 -4.00 25.83
C CYS A 168 4.66 -2.90 26.90
N SER A 169 5.81 -2.27 27.15
CA SER A 169 6.01 -1.36 28.28
C SER A 169 5.36 0.02 28.10
N ASP A 170 5.28 0.49 26.87
CA ASP A 170 4.76 1.81 26.51
C ASP A 170 3.49 1.71 25.64
N ASP A 171 2.83 2.85 25.44
CA ASP A 171 1.56 2.91 24.74
C ASP A 171 1.70 2.60 23.24
N GLU A 172 2.85 2.89 22.63
CA GLU A 172 3.12 2.55 21.22
C GLU A 172 3.25 1.03 21.06
N ALA A 173 4.07 0.39 21.90
CA ALA A 173 4.22 -1.06 21.92
C ALA A 173 2.89 -1.75 22.21
N LYS A 174 2.07 -1.25 23.15
CA LYS A 174 0.74 -1.83 23.45
C LYS A 174 -0.25 -1.74 22.28
N GLN A 175 -0.09 -0.77 21.38
CA GLN A 175 -0.92 -0.63 20.19
C GLN A 175 -0.43 -1.51 19.03
N SER A 176 0.76 -2.10 19.16
CA SER A 176 1.30 -3.02 18.15
C SER A 176 0.49 -4.31 18.08
N VAL A 177 0.48 -4.92 16.91
CA VAL A 177 -0.06 -6.25 16.66
C VAL A 177 0.63 -7.30 17.54
N THR A 178 1.92 -7.15 17.81
CA THR A 178 2.71 -8.02 18.68
C THR A 178 2.20 -8.04 20.12
N CYS A 179 1.61 -6.95 20.61
CA CYS A 179 1.12 -6.80 21.98
C CYS A 179 -0.40 -6.81 22.11
N ALA A 180 -1.13 -6.77 20.99
CA ALA A 180 -2.58 -6.81 20.97
C ALA A 180 -3.10 -8.25 21.14
N LEU A 181 -4.15 -8.42 21.94
CA LEU A 181 -4.86 -9.70 22.08
C LEU A 181 -5.69 -10.05 20.84
N PHE A 182 -6.05 -9.05 20.01
CA PHE A 182 -6.87 -9.15 18.79
C PHE A 182 -6.52 -8.03 17.81
#